data_AF-A0A7S2FVD1-F1
#
_entry.id   AF-A0A7S2FVD1-F1
#
_cell.length_a   1.000
_cell.length_b   1.000
_cell.length_c   1.000
_cell.angle_alpha   90.00
_cell.angle_beta   90.00
_cell.angle_gamma   90.00
#
_symmetry.space_group_name_H-M   'P 1'
#
loop_
_entity.id
_entity.type
_entity.pdbx_description
1 polymer ?
#
loop_
_entity_poly.entity_id
_entity_poly.type
_entity_poly.pdbx_seq_one_letter_code
_entity_poly.pdbx_strand_id
1 'polypeptide(L)'
;RYCATNCRSEVNSFIADVASNNTVIRAYCGQERITRDMCDALDDQLKAALYGSSILRRWLVNRILFLWSFYITTTYLVGMLNTKWMGAGTLGLCLANLMLIETLLEPNLDHATGAQLEFIALARIHEYMNIPQEKPRVMDGDVKYRSFMVRIERADMGKLKSVGQGASTEVYRDGYQVL
;
A
#
# COMPACT_ATOMS: atom_id res chain seq x y z
N ARG A 1 -2.36 8.60 10.64
CA ARG A 1 -2.25 8.22 9.21
C ARG A 1 -2.79 6.81 8.95
N TYR A 2 -2.25 5.78 9.60
CA TYR A 2 -2.70 4.39 9.44
C TYR A 2 -4.22 4.16 9.60
N CYS A 3 -4.83 4.61 10.71
CA CYS A 3 -6.27 4.41 10.94
C CYS A 3 -7.14 5.06 9.87
N ALA A 4 -6.79 6.27 9.42
CA ALA A 4 -7.52 6.96 8.36
C ALA A 4 -7.42 6.22 7.01
N THR A 5 -6.25 5.63 6.69
CA THR A 5 -6.08 4.80 5.50
C THR A 5 -6.92 3.52 5.57
N ASN A 6 -6.99 2.87 6.73
CA ASN A 6 -7.81 1.67 6.90
C ASN A 6 -9.30 1.98 6.76
N CYS A 7 -9.82 2.99 7.46
CA CYS A 7 -11.23 3.40 7.33
C CYS A 7 -11.57 3.79 5.88
N ARG A 8 -10.64 4.43 5.15
CA ARG A 8 -10.82 4.73 3.73
C ARG A 8 -10.91 3.46 2.88
N SER A 9 -10.12 2.44 3.20
CA SER A 9 -10.18 1.15 2.49
C SER A 9 -11.52 0.45 2.72
N GLU A 10 -12.03 0.45 3.95
CA GLU A 10 -13.36 -0.10 4.29
C GLU A 10 -14.46 0.59 3.48
N VAL A 11 -14.47 1.93 3.45
CA VAL A 11 -15.44 2.71 2.65
C VAL A 11 -15.35 2.35 1.17
N ASN A 12 -14.14 2.23 0.61
CA ASN A 12 -13.95 1.85 -0.78
C ASN A 12 -14.46 0.42 -1.08
N SER A 13 -14.21 -0.52 -0.17
CA SER A 13 -14.69 -1.90 -0.27
C SER A 13 -16.22 -1.94 -0.22
N PHE A 14 -16.83 -1.17 0.68
CA PHE A 14 -18.27 -1.07 0.81
C PHE A 14 -18.92 -0.51 -0.47
N ILE A 15 -18.35 0.56 -1.05
CA ILE A 15 -18.82 1.11 -2.33
C ILE A 15 -18.75 0.07 -3.44
N ALA A 16 -17.65 -0.69 -3.52
CA ALA A 16 -17.47 -1.73 -4.53
C ALA A 16 -18.51 -2.85 -4.38
N ASP A 17 -18.76 -3.29 -3.14
CA ASP A 17 -19.76 -4.31 -2.84
C ASP A 17 -21.17 -3.84 -3.24
N VAL A 18 -21.57 -2.63 -2.84
CA VAL A 18 -22.87 -2.04 -3.22
C VAL A 18 -23.02 -1.89 -4.72
N ALA A 19 -21.96 -1.51 -5.44
CA ALA A 19 -21.99 -1.39 -6.89
C ALA A 19 -22.21 -2.74 -7.58
N SER A 20 -21.58 -3.80 -7.09
CA SER A 20 -21.74 -5.16 -7.62
C SER A 20 -23.12 -5.77 -7.28
N ASN A 21 -23.68 -5.46 -6.11
CA ASN A 21 -24.88 -6.10 -5.56
C ASN A 21 -26.14 -5.21 -5.63
N ASN A 22 -26.11 -4.13 -6.41
CA ASN A 22 -27.19 -3.15 -6.50
C ASN A 22 -28.56 -3.77 -6.87
N THR A 23 -28.59 -4.74 -7.78
CA THR A 23 -29.82 -5.44 -8.17
C THR A 23 -30.45 -6.19 -6.99
N VAL A 24 -29.63 -6.88 -6.20
CA VAL A 24 -30.06 -7.62 -5.00
C VAL A 24 -30.56 -6.66 -3.93
N ILE A 25 -29.83 -5.58 -3.67
CA ILE A 25 -30.21 -4.56 -2.68
C ILE A 25 -31.58 -3.96 -3.02
N ARG A 26 -31.84 -3.69 -4.31
CA ARG A 26 -33.13 -3.19 -4.77
C ARG A 26 -34.23 -4.22 -4.67
N ALA A 27 -33.96 -5.48 -5.02
CA ALA A 27 -34.94 -6.57 -4.97
C ALA A 27 -35.45 -6.82 -3.54
N TYR A 28 -34.58 -6.69 -2.53
CA TYR A 28 -34.93 -6.85 -1.11
C TYR A 28 -35.32 -5.55 -0.40
N CYS A 29 -35.44 -4.43 -1.12
CA CYS A 29 -35.77 -3.12 -0.54
C CYS A 29 -34.87 -2.71 0.64
N GLY A 30 -33.58 -3.06 0.59
CA GLY A 30 -32.62 -2.87 1.69
C GLY A 30 -31.84 -1.54 1.67
N GLN A 31 -32.24 -0.57 0.84
CA GLN A 31 -31.47 0.64 0.56
C GLN A 31 -31.22 1.51 1.81
N GLU A 32 -32.23 1.67 2.67
CA GLU A 32 -32.15 2.51 3.87
C GLU A 32 -31.08 1.99 4.85
N ARG A 33 -31.04 0.67 5.05
CA ARG A 33 -30.03 0.03 5.91
C ARG A 33 -28.62 0.27 5.38
N ILE A 34 -28.41 -0.03 4.09
CA ILE A 34 -27.10 0.13 3.43
C ILE A 34 -26.66 1.60 3.44
N THR A 35 -27.59 2.54 3.28
CA THR A 35 -27.28 3.97 3.34
C THR A 35 -26.84 4.39 4.75
N ARG A 36 -27.49 3.87 5.78
CA ARG A 36 -27.09 4.11 7.18
C ARG A 36 -25.70 3.53 7.47
N ASP A 37 -25.48 2.27 7.08
CA ASP A 37 -24.19 1.59 7.24
C ASP A 37 -23.05 2.39 6.54
N MET A 38 -23.34 2.97 5.37
CA MET A 38 -22.40 3.85 4.66
C MET A 38 -22.12 5.15 5.41
N CYS A 39 -23.15 5.80 5.96
CA CYS A 39 -22.99 7.01 6.76
C CYS A 39 -22.10 6.75 7.98
N ASP A 40 -22.32 5.64 8.68
CA ASP A 40 -21.53 5.26 9.85
C ASP A 40 -20.05 5.02 9.47
N ALA A 41 -19.79 4.32 8.35
CA ALA A 41 -18.43 4.10 7.86
C ALA A 41 -17.72 5.41 7.45
N LEU A 42 -18.45 6.35 6.84
CA LEU A 42 -17.92 7.68 6.49
C LEU A 42 -17.63 8.53 7.74
N ASP A 43 -18.51 8.48 8.73
CA ASP A 43 -18.32 9.17 10.01
C ASP A 43 -17.07 8.67 10.72
N ASP A 44 -16.85 7.35 10.73
CA ASP A 44 -15.67 6.76 11.34
C ASP A 44 -14.38 7.12 10.57
N GLN A 45 -14.44 7.18 9.24
CA GLN A 45 -13.33 7.70 8.44
C GLN A 45 -13.02 9.17 8.78
N LEU A 46 -14.05 10.01 8.91
CA LEU A 46 -13.89 11.42 9.23
C LEU A 46 -13.30 11.61 10.63
N LYS A 47 -13.82 10.90 11.63
CA LYS A 47 -13.28 10.89 13.00
C LYS A 47 -11.81 10.47 13.00
N ALA A 48 -11.49 9.35 12.35
CA ALA A 48 -10.11 8.84 12.28
C ALA A 48 -9.16 9.84 11.61
N ALA A 49 -9.61 10.52 10.56
CA ALA A 49 -8.85 11.58 9.91
C ALA A 49 -8.63 12.77 10.87
N LEU A 50 -9.70 13.34 11.43
CA LEU A 50 -9.63 14.53 12.30
C LEU A 50 -8.75 14.33 13.54
N TYR A 51 -8.94 13.20 14.24
CA TYR A 51 -8.14 12.89 15.42
C TYR A 51 -6.66 12.70 15.05
N GLY A 52 -6.38 11.95 13.98
CA GLY A 52 -5.02 11.58 13.60
C GLY A 52 -4.23 12.70 12.92
N SER A 53 -4.84 13.50 12.05
CA SER A 53 -4.11 14.51 11.26
C SER A 53 -4.00 15.85 11.96
N SER A 54 -5.01 16.22 12.76
CA SER A 54 -5.15 17.60 13.24
C SER A 54 -4.96 17.70 14.74
N ILE A 55 -5.68 16.90 15.53
CA ILE A 55 -5.66 17.03 16.99
C ILE A 55 -4.37 16.48 17.58
N LEU A 56 -4.02 15.22 17.27
CA LEU A 56 -2.79 14.61 17.80
C LEU A 56 -1.54 15.33 17.34
N ARG A 57 -1.50 15.72 16.05
CA ARG A 57 -0.39 16.47 15.47
C ARG A 57 -0.16 17.78 16.22
N ARG A 58 -1.20 18.61 16.37
CA ARG A 58 -1.10 19.90 17.07
C ARG A 58 -0.72 19.72 18.54
N TRP A 59 -1.27 18.71 19.20
CA TRP A 59 -0.94 18.40 20.59
C TRP A 59 0.55 18.06 20.75
N LEU A 60 1.10 17.21 19.88
CA LEU A 60 2.50 16.82 19.91
C LEU A 60 3.43 17.98 19.57
N VAL A 61 3.13 18.74 18.50
CA VAL A 61 3.92 19.91 18.10
C VAL A 61 3.95 20.95 19.22
N ASN A 62 2.81 21.26 19.83
CA ASN A 62 2.74 22.24 20.92
C ASN A 62 3.59 21.81 22.13
N ARG A 63 3.61 20.52 22.47
CA ARG A 63 4.46 19.98 23.55
C ARG A 63 5.94 20.16 23.25
N ILE A 64 6.37 19.85 22.03
CA ILE A 64 7.79 19.95 21.65
C ILE A 64 8.22 21.42 21.58
N LEU A 65 7.38 22.30 21.02
CA LEU A 65 7.65 23.74 20.99
C LEU A 65 7.76 24.33 22.40
N PHE A 66 6.93 23.88 23.36
CA PHE A 66 7.06 24.32 24.74
C PHE A 66 8.41 23.94 25.37
N LEU A 67 8.88 22.71 25.13
CA LEU A 67 10.20 22.26 25.59
C LEU A 67 11.33 23.02 24.90
N TRP A 68 11.18 23.31 23.61
CA TRP A 68 12.16 24.07 22.83
C TRP A 68 12.27 25.52 23.30
N SER A 69 11.15 26.19 23.56
CA SER A 69 11.13 27.54 24.13
C SER A 69 11.78 27.59 25.52
N PHE A 70 11.53 26.58 26.36
CA PHE A 70 12.22 26.44 27.65
C PHE A 70 13.74 26.26 27.49
N TYR A 71 14.16 25.50 26.49
CA TYR A 71 15.58 25.31 26.16
C TYR A 71 16.25 26.61 25.66
N ILE A 72 15.61 27.36 24.76
CA ILE A 72 16.13 28.65 24.25
C ILE A 72 16.27 29.66 25.37
N THR A 73 15.23 29.81 26.20
CA THR A 73 15.24 30.75 27.34
C THR A 73 16.35 30.41 28.35
N THR A 74 16.53 29.13 28.66
CA THR A 74 17.63 28.68 29.53
C THR A 74 18.99 28.97 28.91
N THR A 75 19.16 28.70 27.61
CA THR A 75 20.40 28.98 26.87
C THR A 75 20.73 30.47 26.86
N TYR A 76 19.72 31.32 26.66
CA TYR A 76 19.86 32.77 26.73
C TYR A 76 20.29 33.24 28.11
N LEU A 77 19.63 32.76 29.18
CA LEU A 77 19.96 33.11 30.56
C LEU A 77 21.40 32.72 30.92
N VAL A 78 21.84 31.50 30.56
CA VAL A 78 23.21 31.04 30.81
C VAL A 78 24.23 31.85 30.02
N GLY A 79 23.93 32.19 28.77
CA GLY A 79 24.77 33.05 27.94
C GLY A 79 24.92 34.46 28.51
N MET A 80 23.83 35.01 29.04
CA MET A 80 23.83 36.33 29.68
C MET A 80 24.66 36.36 30.96
N LEU A 81 24.56 35.31 31.80
CA LEU A 81 25.33 35.20 33.05
C LEU A 81 26.84 35.03 32.82
N ASN A 82 27.25 34.43 31.70
CA ASN A 82 28.65 34.15 31.36
C ASN A 82 29.23 35.15 30.33
N THR A 83 28.91 36.44 30.47
CA THR A 83 29.32 37.49 29.53
C THR A 83 30.83 37.63 29.37
N LYS A 84 31.62 37.15 30.35
CA LYS A 84 33.09 37.20 30.32
C LYS A 84 33.73 36.21 29.35
N TRP A 85 33.04 35.10 29.05
CA TRP A 85 33.56 34.02 28.20
C TRP A 85 32.96 34.05 26.80
N MET A 86 31.74 34.60 26.66
CA MET A 86 30.99 34.58 25.41
C MET A 86 30.67 36.01 24.95
N GLY A 87 31.25 36.41 23.82
CA GLY A 87 30.96 37.70 23.21
C GLY A 87 29.51 37.80 22.73
N ALA A 88 28.94 39.01 22.75
CA ALA A 88 27.54 39.25 22.36
C ALA A 88 27.21 38.77 20.94
N GLY A 89 28.16 38.87 20.00
CA GLY A 89 28.00 38.37 18.63
C GLY A 89 27.86 36.85 18.55
N THR A 90 28.63 36.10 19.35
CA THR A 90 28.55 34.64 19.39
C THR A 90 27.24 34.16 20.01
N LEU A 91 26.77 34.83 21.06
CA LEU A 91 25.47 34.55 21.67
C LEU A 91 24.33 34.83 20.67
N GLY A 92 24.36 35.96 19.97
CA GLY A 92 23.37 36.30 18.95
C GLY A 92 23.34 35.29 17.79
N LEU A 93 24.51 34.86 17.31
CA LEU A 93 24.62 33.82 16.29
C LEU A 93 24.05 32.48 16.77
N CYS A 94 24.33 32.09 18.02
CA CYS A 94 23.79 30.86 18.60
C CYS A 94 22.25 30.90 18.66
N LEU A 95 21.68 31.99 19.17
CA LEU A 95 20.22 32.15 19.26
C LEU A 95 19.54 32.17 17.89
N ALA A 96 20.14 32.83 16.90
CA ALA A 96 19.62 32.85 15.53
C ALA A 96 19.56 31.44 14.93
N ASN A 97 20.59 30.61 15.17
CA ASN A 97 20.58 29.21 14.75
C ASN A 97 19.55 28.37 15.50
N LEU A 98 19.33 28.61 16.80
CA LEU A 98 18.29 27.93 17.56
C LEU A 98 16.89 28.28 17.05
N MET A 99 16.62 29.55 16.76
CA MET A 99 15.35 29.96 16.14
C MET A 99 15.17 29.37 14.74
N LEU A 100 16.25 29.24 13.95
CA LEU A 100 16.19 28.56 12.66
C LEU A 100 15.76 27.09 12.83
N ILE A 101 16.35 26.38 13.78
CA ILE A 101 16.02 24.97 14.07
C ILE A 101 14.56 24.83 14.53
N GLU A 102 14.03 25.81 15.28
CA GLU A 102 12.62 25.83 15.68
C GLU A 102 11.66 25.73 14.49
N THR A 103 11.93 26.50 13.42
CA THR A 103 11.09 26.49 12.21
C THR A 103 11.14 25.15 11.47
N LEU A 104 12.23 24.41 11.62
CA LEU A 104 12.42 23.10 10.99
C LEU A 104 11.82 21.96 11.82
N LEU A 105 11.42 22.19 13.07
CA LEU A 105 11.02 21.14 13.98
C LEU A 105 9.70 20.45 13.55
N GLU A 106 8.69 21.22 13.19
CA GLU A 106 7.40 20.68 12.72
C GLU A 106 7.54 19.82 11.44
N PRO A 107 8.16 20.29 10.33
CA PRO A 107 8.30 19.48 9.13
C PRO A 107 9.22 18.25 9.35
N ASN A 108 10.24 18.35 10.21
CA ASN A 108 11.07 17.19 10.55
C ASN A 108 10.28 16.11 11.30
N LEU A 109 9.35 16.50 12.18
CA LEU A 109 8.47 15.57 12.87
C LEU A 109 7.54 14.85 11.88
N ASP A 110 7.00 15.57 10.90
CA ASP A 110 6.21 14.99 9.82
C ASP A 110 7.02 14.02 8.96
N HIS A 111 8.28 14.34 8.66
CA HIS A 111 9.19 13.44 7.93
C HIS A 111 9.55 12.20 8.74
N ALA A 112 9.87 12.36 10.03
CA ALA A 112 10.21 11.24 10.91
C ALA A 112 9.04 10.25 11.03
N THR A 113 7.82 10.75 11.22
CA THR A 113 6.62 9.90 11.28
C THR A 113 6.27 9.28 9.92
N GLY A 114 6.55 9.98 8.81
CA GLY A 114 6.46 9.41 7.47
C GLY A 114 7.41 8.23 7.26
N ALA A 115 8.69 8.44 7.57
CA ALA A 115 9.73 7.42 7.44
C ALA A 115 9.43 6.18 8.29
N GLN A 116 8.90 6.34 9.51
CA GLN A 116 8.47 5.21 10.34
C GLN A 116 7.44 4.32 9.63
N LEU A 117 6.47 4.90 8.92
CA LEU A 117 5.46 4.13 8.18
C LEU A 117 6.06 3.39 6.99
N GLU A 118 7.02 4.01 6.30
CA GLU A 118 7.76 3.37 5.20
C GLU A 118 8.59 2.19 5.70
N PHE A 119 9.26 2.32 6.85
CA PHE A 119 9.98 1.22 7.48
C PHE A 119 9.06 0.06 7.88
N ILE A 120 7.86 0.34 8.38
CA ILE A 120 6.87 -0.70 8.69
C ILE A 120 6.46 -1.44 7.41
N ALA A 121 6.29 -0.74 6.30
CA ALA A 121 5.99 -1.38 5.01
C ALA A 121 7.15 -2.27 4.52
N LEU A 122 8.39 -1.81 4.65
CA LEU A 122 9.58 -2.60 4.32
C LEU A 122 9.71 -3.85 5.19
N ALA A 123 9.42 -3.74 6.49
CA ALA A 123 9.42 -4.87 7.40
C ALA A 123 8.42 -5.96 6.98
N ARG A 124 7.23 -5.56 6.51
CA ARG A 124 6.23 -6.50 5.95
C ARG A 124 6.70 -7.17 4.67
N ILE A 125 7.36 -6.44 3.76
CA ILE A 125 7.93 -7.03 2.53
C ILE A 125 9.00 -8.08 2.89
N HIS A 126 9.86 -7.75 3.86
CA HIS A 126 10.87 -8.69 4.35
C HIS A 126 10.24 -9.94 4.96
N GLU A 127 9.11 -9.83 5.65
CA GLU A 127 8.34 -10.97 6.14
C GLU A 127 7.85 -11.86 4.99
N TYR A 128 7.29 -11.29 3.92
CA TYR A 128 6.82 -12.04 2.75
C TYR A 128 7.94 -12.79 2.01
N MET A 129 9.18 -12.29 2.04
CA MET A 129 10.32 -12.99 1.43
C MET A 129 10.70 -14.28 2.16
N ASN A 130 10.34 -14.42 3.43
CA ASN A 130 10.66 -15.59 4.24
C ASN A 130 9.52 -16.61 4.30
N ILE A 131 8.41 -16.38 3.61
CA ILE A 131 7.27 -17.32 3.57
C ILE A 131 7.65 -18.52 2.70
N PRO A 132 7.28 -19.76 3.10
CA PRO A 132 7.47 -20.96 2.28
C PRO A 132 6.85 -20.76 0.90
N GLN A 133 7.68 -20.87 -0.13
CA GLN A 133 7.26 -20.69 -1.52
C GLN A 133 6.44 -21.90 -1.98
N GLU A 134 5.51 -21.65 -2.90
CA GLU A 134 4.82 -22.72 -3.62
C GLU A 134 5.83 -23.56 -4.43
N LYS A 135 5.44 -24.79 -4.77
CA LYS A 135 6.24 -25.65 -5.66
C LYS A 135 6.56 -24.92 -6.97
N PRO A 136 7.70 -25.21 -7.60
CA PRO A 136 8.09 -24.56 -8.85
C PRO A 136 7.00 -24.76 -9.90
N ARG A 137 6.74 -23.67 -10.66
CA ARG A 137 5.71 -23.63 -11.72
C ARG A 137 5.90 -24.71 -12.79
N VAL A 138 7.13 -25.18 -12.98
CA VAL A 138 7.48 -26.25 -13.93
C VAL A 138 8.33 -27.26 -13.19
N MET A 139 7.91 -28.52 -13.25
CA MET A 139 8.71 -29.65 -12.80
C MET A 139 9.22 -30.45 -14.01
N ASP A 140 10.34 -31.16 -13.84
CA ASP A 140 10.90 -32.07 -14.82
C ASP A 140 9.95 -33.27 -15.03
N GLY A 141 8.94 -33.07 -15.89
CA GLY A 141 7.82 -34.00 -16.11
C GLY A 141 6.59 -33.32 -16.75
N ASP A 142 6.43 -32.00 -16.58
CA ASP A 142 5.31 -31.23 -17.14
C ASP A 142 5.35 -31.08 -18.66
N VAL A 143 6.47 -31.46 -19.29
CA VAL A 143 6.61 -31.45 -20.76
C VAL A 143 5.53 -32.31 -21.44
N LYS A 144 5.05 -33.36 -20.78
CA LYS A 144 3.99 -34.25 -21.29
C LYS A 144 2.60 -33.58 -21.32
N TYR A 145 2.35 -32.62 -20.43
CA TYR A 145 1.04 -31.96 -20.27
C TYR A 145 0.96 -30.61 -20.97
N ARG A 146 2.05 -30.17 -21.63
CA ARG A 146 2.01 -29.00 -22.50
C ARG A 146 1.16 -29.31 -23.74
N SER A 147 0.10 -28.53 -23.92
CA SER A 147 -0.59 -28.46 -25.21
C SER A 147 0.40 -27.93 -26.25
N PHE A 148 0.86 -28.80 -27.15
CA PHE A 148 1.64 -28.39 -28.29
C PHE A 148 0.69 -28.15 -29.46
N MET A 149 0.69 -26.92 -29.99
CA MET A 149 0.00 -26.61 -31.23
C MET A 149 0.98 -26.83 -32.38
N VAL A 150 0.84 -27.93 -33.12
CA VAL A 150 1.59 -28.10 -34.36
C VAL A 150 0.80 -27.46 -35.49
N ARG A 151 1.39 -26.44 -36.11
CA ARG A 151 0.87 -25.88 -37.36
C ARG A 151 1.55 -26.64 -38.50
N ILE A 152 0.87 -27.64 -39.03
CA ILE A 152 1.37 -28.46 -40.15
C ILE A 152 0.82 -27.85 -41.44
N GLU A 153 1.70 -27.54 -42.40
CA GLU A 153 1.27 -27.13 -43.73
C GLU A 153 0.62 -28.32 -44.46
N ARG A 154 -0.46 -28.06 -45.20
CA ARG A 154 -1.22 -29.13 -45.87
C ARG A 154 -0.38 -29.94 -46.85
N ALA A 155 0.69 -29.37 -47.40
CA ALA A 155 1.62 -30.05 -48.29
C ALA A 155 2.36 -31.22 -47.60
N ASP A 156 2.63 -31.11 -46.29
CA ASP A 156 3.46 -32.07 -45.54
C ASP A 156 2.64 -33.24 -44.94
N MET A 157 1.31 -33.17 -44.98
CA MET A 157 0.41 -34.16 -44.38
C MET A 157 0.20 -35.43 -45.21
N GLY A 158 0.66 -35.48 -46.47
CA GLY A 158 0.49 -36.64 -47.34
C GLY A 158 -0.97 -36.95 -47.68
N LYS A 159 -1.26 -38.18 -48.14
CA LYS A 159 -2.62 -38.64 -48.46
C LYS A 159 -3.34 -39.07 -47.19
N LEU A 160 -4.38 -38.33 -46.82
CA LEU A 160 -5.21 -38.59 -45.64
C LEU A 160 -6.46 -39.39 -46.05
N LYS A 161 -6.83 -40.40 -45.25
CA LYS A 161 -8.09 -41.14 -45.40
C LYS A 161 -9.00 -40.75 -44.24
N SER A 162 -10.22 -40.33 -44.56
CA SER A 162 -11.27 -40.09 -43.57
C SER A 162 -12.17 -41.32 -43.48
N VAL A 163 -12.37 -41.85 -42.28
CA VAL A 163 -13.38 -42.87 -42.01
C VAL A 163 -14.47 -42.21 -41.17
N GLY A 164 -15.66 -42.06 -41.75
CA GLY A 164 -16.79 -41.44 -41.08
C GLY A 164 -17.57 -42.47 -40.28
N GLN A 165 -17.61 -42.31 -38.95
CA GLN A 165 -18.54 -43.02 -38.08
C GLN A 165 -19.35 -41.98 -37.28
N GLY A 166 -20.47 -41.53 -37.86
CA GLY A 166 -21.39 -40.58 -37.22
C GLY A 166 -20.83 -39.17 -37.01
N ALA A 167 -21.16 -38.54 -35.87
CA ALA A 167 -20.89 -37.12 -35.58
C ALA A 167 -19.40 -36.76 -35.35
N SER A 168 -18.50 -37.74 -35.42
CA SER A 168 -17.05 -37.55 -35.34
C SER A 168 -16.40 -38.11 -36.61
N THR A 169 -15.54 -37.33 -37.25
CA THR A 169 -14.75 -37.80 -38.41
C THR A 169 -13.31 -37.99 -37.96
N GLU A 170 -12.86 -39.24 -37.94
CA GLU A 170 -11.49 -39.58 -37.64
C GLU A 170 -10.68 -39.65 -38.94
N VAL A 171 -9.55 -38.94 -38.98
CA VAL A 171 -8.70 -38.81 -40.16
C VAL A 171 -7.36 -39.49 -39.87
N TYR A 172 -7.02 -40.50 -40.67
CA TYR A 172 -5.81 -41.30 -40.52
C TYR A 172 -4.84 -41.02 -41.68
N ARG A 173 -3.54 -41.00 -41.39
CA ARG A 173 -2.46 -40.90 -42.40
C ARG A 173 -2.09 -42.30 -42.85
N ASP A 174 -2.17 -42.56 -44.15
CA ASP A 174 -1.87 -43.87 -44.73
C ASP A 174 -0.33 -44.03 -44.81
N GLY A 175 0.23 -44.91 -43.98
CA GLY A 175 1.63 -45.32 -44.04
C GLY A 175 2.60 -44.53 -43.15
N TYR A 176 2.86 -45.06 -41.96
CA TYR A 176 4.18 -44.99 -41.31
C TYR A 176 4.46 -46.39 -40.75
N GLN A 177 5.24 -47.19 -41.48
CA GLN A 177 5.88 -48.37 -40.91
C GLN A 177 6.95 -47.86 -39.93
N VAL A 178 6.81 -48.28 -38.69
CA VAL A 178 7.75 -48.02 -37.60
C VAL A 178 9.01 -48.84 -37.86
N LEU A 179 10.16 -48.17 -37.93
CA LEU A 179 11.46 -48.73 -37.55
C LEU A 179 11.89 -48.03 -36.26
#